data_AF-A0A4R6TY04-F1
#
_entry.id   AF-A0A4R6TY04-F1
#
_cell.length_a   1.000
_cell.length_b   1.000
_cell.length_c   1.000
_cell.angle_alpha   90.00
_cell.angle_beta   90.00
_cell.angle_gamma   90.00
#
_symmetry.space_group_name_H-M   'P 1'
#
loop_
_entity.id
_entity.type
_entity.pdbx_description
1 polymer ?
#
loop_
_entity_poly.entity_id
_entity_poly.type
_entity_poly.pdbx_seq_one_letter_code
_entity_poly.pdbx_strand_id
1 'polypeptide(L)'
;MSVSYQAMLRQMEQDVADAKVAQQQGNAQVMREKVAAVKVIAELLLAEEVERPAAPIKKMIVNDSADDLELRRMQGSTFQEENDDNDANGDGNGKSLFDF
;
A
#
# COMPACT_ATOMS: atom_id res chain seq x y z
N MET A 1 9.13 6.34 30.72
CA MET A 1 8.04 7.20 30.19
C MET A 1 7.93 6.91 28.70
N SER A 2 6.87 6.25 28.25
CA SER A 2 6.63 6.04 26.81
C SER A 2 5.88 7.24 26.27
N VAL A 3 6.51 8.01 25.37
CA VAL A 3 5.81 9.05 24.61
C VAL A 3 4.90 8.31 23.63
N SER A 4 3.58 8.54 23.74
CA SER A 4 2.62 7.97 22.80
C SER A 4 2.85 8.55 21.39
N TYR A 5 2.80 7.71 20.35
CA TYR A 5 2.89 8.17 18.96
C TYR A 5 1.86 9.27 18.64
N GLN A 6 0.67 9.23 19.26
CA GLN A 6 -0.33 10.29 19.11
C GLN A 6 0.13 11.63 19.68
N ALA A 7 0.90 11.62 20.79
CA ALA A 7 1.45 12.84 21.37
C ALA A 7 2.55 13.42 20.47
N MET A 8 3.36 12.57 19.85
CA MET A 8 4.41 12.99 18.91
C MET A 8 3.83 13.60 17.62
N LEU A 9 2.79 12.98 17.06
CA LEU A 9 2.09 13.52 15.88
C LEU A 9 1.44 14.87 16.17
N ARG A 10 0.77 15.02 17.31
CA ARG A 10 0.21 16.33 17.74
C ARG A 10 1.28 17.39 17.89
N GLN A 11 2.45 17.03 18.41
CA GLN A 11 3.58 17.95 18.53
C GLN A 11 4.08 18.39 17.14
N MET A 12 4.20 17.47 16.19
CA MET A 12 4.59 17.80 14.80
C MET A 12 3.55 18.71 14.12
N GLU A 13 2.25 18.46 14.31
CA GLU A 13 1.19 19.33 13.80
C GLU A 13 1.30 20.75 14.35
N GLN A 14 1.58 20.87 15.65
CA GLN A 14 1.74 22.16 16.30
C GLN A 14 3.00 22.90 15.80
N ASP A 15 4.12 22.20 15.62
CA ASP A 15 5.34 22.81 15.10
C ASP A 15 5.19 23.27 13.63
N VAL A 16 4.38 22.58 12.82
CA VAL A 16 4.01 23.04 11.47
C VAL A 16 3.11 24.26 11.51
N ALA A 17 2.15 24.31 12.43
CA ALA A 17 1.29 25.49 12.62
C ALA A 17 2.12 26.71 13.04
N ASP A 18 3.03 26.55 13.99
CA ASP A 18 3.95 27.59 14.46
C ASP A 18 4.87 28.07 13.32
N ALA A 19 5.37 27.16 12.48
CA ALA A 19 6.17 27.52 11.31
C ALA A 19 5.39 28.40 10.31
N LYS A 20 4.09 28.12 10.09
CA LYS A 20 3.22 28.93 9.24
C LYS A 20 2.98 30.32 9.83
N VAL A 21 2.81 30.43 11.15
CA VAL A 21 2.68 31.72 11.84
C VAL A 21 3.98 32.51 11.72
N ALA A 22 5.13 31.86 11.96
CA ALA A 22 6.45 32.49 11.80
C ALA A 22 6.69 32.97 10.36
N GLN A 23 6.23 32.22 9.35
CA GLN A 23 6.27 32.63 7.95
C GLN A 23 5.46 33.91 7.70
N GLN A 24 4.25 34.01 8.26
CA GLN A 24 3.40 35.21 8.14
C GLN A 24 4.02 36.43 8.84
N GLN A 25 4.77 36.22 9.92
CA GLN A 25 5.48 37.26 10.66
C GLN A 25 6.82 37.65 10.03
N GLY A 26 7.22 37.00 8.92
CA GLY A 26 8.51 37.25 8.26
C GLY A 26 9.72 36.69 9.00
N ASN A 27 9.51 35.86 10.03
CA ASN A 27 10.58 35.24 10.80
C ASN A 27 11.03 33.92 10.14
N ALA A 28 11.87 34.07 9.11
CA ALA A 28 12.37 32.95 8.32
C ALA A 28 13.25 31.98 9.13
N GLN A 29 13.94 32.46 10.18
CA GLN A 29 14.80 31.62 11.00
C GLN A 29 13.96 30.62 11.81
N VAL A 30 12.95 31.11 12.53
CA VAL A 30 12.07 30.26 13.35
C VAL A 30 11.32 29.27 12.47
N MET A 31 10.85 29.70 11.30
CA MET A 31 10.20 28.78 10.35
C MET A 31 11.14 27.64 9.92
N ARG A 32 12.40 27.94 9.57
CA ARG A 32 13.37 26.91 9.17
C ARG A 32 13.69 25.95 10.31
N GLU A 33 13.85 26.45 11.53
CA GLU A 33 14.13 25.62 12.71
C GLU A 33 12.97 24.66 12.99
N LYS A 34 11.72 25.16 12.94
CA LYS A 34 10.52 24.33 13.14
C LYS A 34 10.34 23.27 12.06
N VAL A 35 10.55 23.63 10.79
CA VAL A 35 10.48 22.67 9.68
C VAL A 35 11.60 21.62 9.78
N ALA A 36 12.81 22.02 10.18
CA ALA A 36 13.92 21.09 10.39
C ALA A 36 13.63 20.09 11.51
N ALA A 37 13.06 20.54 12.63
CA ALA A 37 12.67 19.68 13.73
C ALA A 37 11.65 18.61 13.29
N VAL A 38 10.60 19.01 12.57
CA VAL A 38 9.58 18.10 12.03
C VAL A 38 10.21 17.10 11.06
N LYS A 39 11.12 17.56 10.19
CA LYS A 39 11.83 16.69 9.25
C LYS A 39 12.66 15.62 9.96
N VAL A 40 13.43 15.99 10.98
CA VAL A 40 14.25 15.04 11.75
C VAL A 40 13.37 14.00 12.44
N ILE A 41 12.25 14.41 13.05
CA ILE A 41 11.32 13.47 13.69
C ILE A 41 10.73 12.50 12.66
N ALA A 42 10.34 13.00 11.48
CA ALA A 42 9.82 12.14 10.41
C ALA A 42 10.87 11.13 9.91
N GLU A 43 12.13 11.56 9.74
CA GLU A 43 13.22 10.67 9.33
C GLU A 43 13.48 9.56 10.37
N LEU A 44 13.47 9.90 11.66
CA LEU A 44 13.65 8.91 12.74
C LEU A 44 12.51 7.90 12.80
N LEU A 45 11.26 8.34 12.63
CA LEU A 45 10.09 7.45 12.60
C LEU A 45 10.09 6.52 11.39
N LEU A 46 10.46 7.03 10.21
CA LEU A 46 10.48 6.23 8.98
C LEU A 46 11.68 5.27 8.94
N ALA A 47 12.81 5.64 9.54
CA ALA A 47 13.95 4.73 9.71
C ALA A 47 13.58 3.50 10.57
N GLU A 48 12.69 3.67 11.55
CA GLU A 48 12.19 2.59 12.40
C GLU A 48 11.22 1.63 11.65
N GLU A 49 10.50 2.11 10.62
CA GLU A 49 9.58 1.26 9.85
C GLU A 49 10.27 0.28 8.89
N VAL A 50 11.53 0.51 8.51
CA VAL A 50 12.28 -0.39 7.61
C VAL A 50 12.56 -1.75 8.27
N GLU A 51 12.58 -1.82 9.61
CA GLU A 51 12.77 -3.06 10.37
C GLU A 51 11.46 -3.75 10.76
N ARG A 52 10.30 -3.26 10.30
CA ARG A 52 9.02 -3.86 10.67
C ARG A 52 8.88 -5.21 9.94
N PRO A 53 8.81 -6.35 10.66
CA PRO A 53 8.63 -7.64 10.01
C PRO A 53 7.32 -7.62 9.23
N ALA A 54 7.37 -8.09 7.98
CA ALA A 54 6.19 -8.21 7.14
C ALA A 54 5.07 -8.90 7.93
N ALA A 55 3.88 -8.29 7.95
CA ALA A 55 2.74 -8.88 8.64
C ALA A 55 2.52 -10.30 8.10
N PRO A 56 2.34 -11.30 8.98
CA PRO A 56 2.10 -12.66 8.52
C PRO A 56 0.85 -12.64 7.64
N ILE A 57 1.00 -13.04 6.38
CA ILE A 57 -0.10 -13.22 5.45
C ILE A 57 -1.07 -14.16 6.15
N LYS A 58 -2.20 -13.63 6.63
CA LYS A 58 -3.32 -14.46 7.07
C LYS A 58 -3.68 -15.28 5.84
N LYS A 59 -3.33 -16.56 5.84
CA LYS A 59 -3.87 -17.53 4.88
C LYS A 59 -5.38 -17.38 5.01
N MET A 60 -5.98 -16.78 3.99
CA MET A 60 -7.42 -16.67 3.86
C MET A 60 -7.94 -18.10 4.01
N ILE A 61 -8.68 -18.35 5.08
CA ILE A 61 -9.37 -19.61 5.25
C ILE A 61 -10.37 -19.61 4.11
N VAL A 62 -10.08 -20.39 3.07
CA VAL A 62 -11.02 -20.74 2.02
C VAL A 62 -12.06 -21.59 2.74
N ASN A 63 -13.11 -20.93 3.24
CA ASN A 63 -14.34 -21.63 3.56
C ASN A 63 -14.91 -22.03 2.21
N ASP A 64 -14.76 -23.30 1.84
CA ASP A 64 -15.51 -23.93 0.73
C ASP A 64 -17.00 -23.84 1.05
N SER A 65 -17.60 -22.67 0.86
CA SER A 65 -19.04 -22.51 0.72
C SER A 65 -19.39 -22.77 -0.73
N ALA A 66 -20.54 -23.40 -0.96
CA ALA A 66 -21.04 -23.74 -2.30
C ALA A 66 -21.05 -22.53 -3.27
N ASP A 67 -21.19 -21.32 -2.71
CA ASP A 67 -21.16 -20.05 -3.45
C ASP A 67 -19.80 -19.76 -4.12
N ASP A 68 -18.68 -20.12 -3.49
CA ASP A 68 -17.35 -19.92 -4.07
C ASP A 68 -17.10 -20.86 -5.27
N LEU A 69 -17.74 -22.04 -5.27
CA LEU A 69 -17.67 -23.00 -6.37
C LEU A 69 -18.50 -22.53 -7.58
N GLU A 70 -19.66 -21.93 -7.34
CA GLU A 70 -20.47 -21.30 -8.39
C GLU A 70 -19.81 -20.05 -8.97
N LEU A 71 -19.19 -19.22 -8.12
CA LEU A 71 -18.41 -18.05 -8.56
C LEU A 71 -17.20 -18.48 -9.41
N ARG A 72 -16.52 -19.56 -9.06
CA ARG A 72 -15.41 -20.13 -9.87
C ARG A 72 -15.87 -20.64 -11.24
N ARG A 73 -17.05 -21.26 -11.30
CA ARG A 73 -17.69 -21.68 -12.57
C ARG A 73 -18.08 -20.48 -13.41
N MET A 74 -18.62 -19.42 -12.81
CA MET A 74 -18.98 -18.18 -13.49
C MET A 74 -17.75 -17.38 -13.98
N GLN A 75 -16.61 -17.47 -13.28
CA GLN A 75 -15.33 -16.88 -13.70
C GLN A 75 -14.57 -17.72 -14.74
N GLY A 76 -15.13 -18.83 -15.21
CA GLY A 76 -14.60 -19.60 -16.33
C GLY A 76 -13.42 -20.51 -15.98
N SER A 77 -13.13 -20.79 -14.71
CA SER A 77 -12.14 -21.82 -14.35
C SER A 77 -12.83 -23.18 -14.21
N THR A 78 -13.24 -23.77 -15.33
CA THR A 78 -13.53 -25.20 -15.37
C THR A 78 -12.21 -25.96 -15.40
N PHE A 79 -12.03 -26.81 -14.39
CA PHE A 79 -11.06 -27.89 -14.35
C PHE A 79 -10.82 -28.50 -15.74
N GLN A 80 -9.58 -28.47 -16.21
CA GLN A 80 -9.12 -29.33 -17.28
C GLN A 80 -8.51 -30.56 -16.61
N GLU A 81 -9.35 -31.57 -16.37
CA GLU A 81 -8.88 -32.95 -16.22
C GLU A 81 -8.42 -33.45 -17.59
N GLU A 82 -7.36 -34.26 -17.54
CA GLU A 82 -6.58 -34.83 -18.64
C GLU A 82 -7.44 -35.42 -19.77
N ASN A 83 -7.03 -35.17 -21.02
CA ASN A 83 -7.20 -36.14 -22.09
C ASN A 83 -6.07 -35.99 -23.11
N ASP A 84 -5.34 -37.10 -23.24
CA ASP A 84 -4.42 -37.47 -24.30
C ASP A 84 -5.10 -37.42 -25.69
N ASP A 85 -4.27 -37.21 -26.72
CA ASP A 85 -4.48 -37.50 -28.15
C ASP A 85 -5.64 -36.83 -28.93
N ASN A 86 -5.32 -35.79 -29.72
CA ASN A 86 -5.23 -35.85 -31.21
C ASN A 86 -5.22 -34.47 -31.90
N ASP A 87 -4.40 -34.41 -32.95
CA ASP A 87 -4.27 -33.39 -34.00
C ASP A 87 -5.57 -32.70 -34.47
N ALA A 88 -5.48 -31.38 -34.76
CA ALA A 88 -5.61 -30.84 -36.12
C ALA A 88 -5.84 -29.31 -36.14
N ASN A 89 -4.88 -28.60 -36.76
CA ASN A 89 -5.00 -27.36 -37.55
C ASN A 89 -6.23 -26.44 -37.39
N GLY A 90 -5.99 -25.17 -37.04
CA GLY A 90 -6.99 -24.12 -37.24
C GLY A 90 -6.55 -22.72 -36.80
N ASP A 91 -5.85 -22.02 -37.69
CA ASP A 91 -5.77 -20.56 -37.88
C ASP A 91 -5.88 -19.59 -36.68
N GLY A 92 -4.73 -18.95 -36.42
CA GLY A 92 -4.56 -17.51 -36.66
C GLY A 92 -5.72 -16.56 -36.33
N ASN A 93 -5.63 -15.91 -35.15
CA ASN A 93 -5.44 -14.45 -35.05
C ASN A 93 -5.55 -14.02 -33.59
N GLY A 94 -4.40 -13.94 -32.92
CA GLY A 94 -4.25 -13.04 -31.78
C GLY A 94 -4.38 -11.60 -32.27
N LYS A 95 -5.56 -11.00 -32.12
CA LYS A 95 -5.70 -9.55 -32.16
C LYS A 95 -5.42 -9.01 -30.76
N SER A 96 -4.16 -8.67 -30.53
CA SER A 96 -3.73 -7.84 -29.41
C SER A 96 -4.56 -6.56 -29.35
N LEU A 97 -5.03 -6.25 -28.15
CA LEU A 97 -5.90 -5.11 -27.82
C LEU A 97 -5.10 -3.83 -27.47
N PHE A 98 -3.80 -3.82 -27.75
CA PHE A 98 -2.97 -2.63 -27.69
C PHE A 98 -2.76 -2.12 -29.12
N ASP A 99 -3.68 -1.28 -29.58
CA ASP A 99 -3.42 -0.29 -30.61
C ASP A 99 -3.55 1.09 -29.95
N PHE A 100 -2.59 1.97 -30.24
CA PHE A 100 -2.21 3.18 -29.48
C PHE A 100 -3.34 4.15 -29.10
#